data_AF-U9UN87-F1
#
_entry.id   AF-U9UN87-F1
#
_cell.length_a   1.000
_cell.length_b   1.000
_cell.length_c   1.000
_cell.angle_alpha   90.00
_cell.angle_beta   90.00
_cell.angle_gamma   90.00
#
_symmetry.space_group_name_H-M   'P 1'
#
loop_
_entity.id
_entity.type
_entity.pdbx_description
1 polymer ?
#
loop_
_entity_poly.entity_id
_entity_poly.type
_entity_poly.pdbx_seq_one_letter_code
_entity_poly.pdbx_strand_id
1 'polypeptide(L)'
;MAIAEENEFYSKLCVARIFKGAVEKKREKEINLSGVNKFSYNLATILARDREDMRDLILTTTKINDVDIFDKVDVLNNKENTLYPQKVGSYIESLFNIVNCVRNTKYKDLFFRIDLKLLNPDVVIQPILPWNGIVEKFLDHEKEYEGFMEECLKDPTIRYRLKRVYGGVDAELNCVSSNEMYLHAELNLLTSVMNHEEKRIFIAVSKKCCYLCELYIRYVQEIKGYNVAVSGSHKSLKKLCSRWKLPDTFKKEFMSYAQLELDRIIEYEIKLCTEPDSESECIEAYLNSPFYHNF
;
A
#
# COMPACT_ATOMS: atom_id res chain seq x y z
N MET A 1 8.78 -2.76 -27.53
CA MET A 1 8.10 -1.54 -27.02
C MET A 1 7.63 -1.68 -25.58
N ALA A 2 6.90 -2.73 -25.17
CA ALA A 2 6.32 -2.83 -23.82
C ALA A 2 7.30 -2.82 -22.61
N ILE A 3 8.51 -3.37 -22.74
CA ILE A 3 9.47 -3.47 -21.62
C ILE A 3 10.04 -2.09 -21.24
N ALA A 4 10.28 -1.21 -22.22
CA ALA A 4 10.84 0.11 -21.96
C ALA A 4 9.86 1.01 -21.20
N GLU A 5 8.58 0.98 -21.60
CA GLU A 5 7.49 1.73 -20.96
C GLU A 5 7.27 1.27 -19.50
N GLU A 6 7.37 -0.03 -19.25
CA GLU A 6 7.24 -0.60 -17.92
C GLU A 6 8.43 -0.24 -17.01
N ASN A 7 9.65 -0.31 -17.52
CA ASN A 7 10.84 0.11 -16.79
C ASN A 7 10.78 1.60 -16.43
N GLU A 8 10.32 2.44 -17.36
CA GLU A 8 10.11 3.86 -17.10
C GLU A 8 9.04 4.09 -16.02
N PHE A 9 7.91 3.36 -16.07
CA PHE A 9 6.88 3.44 -15.04
C PHE A 9 7.42 3.15 -13.63
N TYR A 10 8.15 2.04 -13.45
CA TYR A 10 8.71 1.69 -12.14
C TYR A 10 9.79 2.67 -11.69
N SER A 11 10.55 3.23 -12.63
CA SER A 11 11.55 4.25 -12.33
C SER A 11 10.89 5.53 -11.84
N LYS A 12 9.85 6.03 -12.54
CA LYS A 12 9.02 7.16 -12.10
C LYS A 12 8.38 6.93 -10.73
N LEU A 13 7.86 5.72 -10.48
CA LEU A 13 7.32 5.35 -9.16
C LEU A 13 8.38 5.46 -8.06
N CYS A 14 9.60 5.00 -8.31
CA CYS A 14 10.70 5.12 -7.36
C CYS A 14 11.05 6.59 -7.09
N VAL A 15 11.15 7.41 -8.14
CA VAL A 15 11.42 8.86 -8.04
C VAL A 15 10.32 9.58 -7.25
N ALA A 16 9.06 9.41 -7.65
CA ALA A 16 7.91 9.95 -6.95
C ALA A 16 7.91 9.57 -5.46
N ARG A 17 8.34 8.35 -5.13
CA ARG A 17 8.41 7.90 -3.73
C ARG A 17 9.58 8.50 -2.95
N ILE A 18 10.71 8.75 -3.61
CA ILE A 18 11.87 9.39 -3.00
C ILE A 18 11.48 10.78 -2.52
N PHE A 19 10.78 11.55 -3.36
CA PHE A 19 10.29 12.87 -2.98
C PHE A 19 9.13 12.80 -1.99
N LYS A 20 8.04 12.10 -2.34
CA LYS A 20 6.78 12.15 -1.58
C LYS A 20 7.01 11.94 -0.08
N GLY A 21 6.98 13.06 0.63
CA GLY A 21 7.12 13.12 2.08
C GLY A 21 6.03 12.26 2.67
N ALA A 22 6.39 11.29 3.52
CA ALA A 22 5.37 10.63 4.30
C ALA A 22 4.91 11.65 5.34
N VAL A 23 3.91 12.47 5.01
CA VAL A 23 3.05 13.07 6.03
C VAL A 23 2.20 11.93 6.59
N GLU A 24 2.85 10.98 7.28
CA GLU A 24 2.21 10.07 8.21
C GLU A 24 1.88 10.91 9.45
N LYS A 25 0.94 11.86 9.32
CA LYS A 25 0.28 12.41 10.51
C LYS A 25 -0.48 11.23 11.13
N LYS A 26 0.11 10.67 12.20
CA LYS A 26 -0.52 9.75 13.14
C LYS A 26 -1.86 10.34 13.60
N ARG A 27 -2.91 10.03 12.87
CA ARG A 27 -4.27 9.98 13.40
C ARG A 27 -4.84 8.64 12.97
N GLU A 28 -4.58 7.65 13.81
CA GLU A 28 -5.39 6.44 13.86
C GLU A 28 -6.80 6.89 14.24
N LYS A 29 -7.63 7.15 13.23
CA LYS A 29 -9.07 7.19 13.43
C LYS A 29 -9.56 5.75 13.33
N GLU A 30 -10.25 5.34 14.37
CA GLU A 30 -11.03 4.11 14.45
C GLU A 30 -11.88 3.96 13.17
N ILE A 31 -11.71 2.84 12.46
CA ILE A 31 -12.45 2.57 11.24
C ILE A 31 -13.89 2.21 11.64
N ASN A 32 -14.85 3.10 11.37
CA ASN A 32 -16.26 2.83 11.66
C ASN A 32 -16.84 1.88 10.61
N LEU A 33 -16.53 0.59 10.72
CA LEU A 33 -17.07 -0.48 9.88
C LEU A 33 -18.35 -1.05 10.50
N SER A 34 -19.35 -1.33 9.66
CA SER A 34 -20.58 -2.01 10.09
C SER A 34 -20.42 -3.53 10.11
N GLY A 35 -21.04 -4.20 11.09
CA GLY A 35 -21.27 -5.65 11.19
C GLY A 35 -20.23 -6.55 10.51
N VAL A 36 -20.61 -7.11 9.36
CA VAL A 36 -19.81 -8.09 8.58
C VAL A 36 -18.47 -7.52 8.12
N ASN A 37 -18.40 -6.23 7.77
CA ASN A 37 -17.14 -5.60 7.34
C ASN A 37 -16.16 -5.45 8.51
N LYS A 38 -16.68 -5.14 9.72
CA LYS A 38 -15.87 -5.09 10.95
C LYS A 38 -15.33 -6.47 11.30
N PHE A 39 -16.13 -7.51 11.11
CA PHE A 39 -15.68 -8.90 11.27
C PHE A 39 -14.53 -9.24 10.32
N SER A 40 -14.70 -9.03 9.00
CA SER A 40 -13.67 -9.33 8.01
C SER A 40 -12.36 -8.58 8.25
N TYR A 41 -12.42 -7.32 8.69
CA TYR A 41 -11.25 -6.53 9.06
C TYR A 41 -10.50 -7.12 10.27
N ASN A 42 -11.23 -7.49 11.32
CA ASN A 42 -10.62 -8.10 12.50
C ASN A 42 -10.01 -9.48 12.17
N LEU A 43 -10.67 -10.27 11.32
CA LEU A 43 -10.14 -11.55 10.86
C LEU A 43 -8.85 -11.35 10.06
N ALA A 44 -8.83 -10.41 9.11
CA ALA A 44 -7.62 -10.05 8.35
C ALA A 44 -6.47 -9.58 9.27
N THR A 45 -6.80 -8.85 10.34
CA THR A 45 -5.83 -8.36 11.33
C THR A 45 -5.17 -9.50 12.11
N ILE A 46 -5.95 -10.50 12.53
CA ILE A 46 -5.40 -11.69 13.23
C ILE A 46 -4.60 -12.56 12.27
N LEU A 47 -5.12 -12.84 11.07
CA LEU A 47 -4.44 -13.71 10.10
C LEU A 47 -3.11 -13.11 9.60
N ALA A 48 -2.96 -11.79 9.60
CA ALA A 48 -1.71 -11.13 9.23
C ALA A 48 -0.59 -11.31 10.29
N ARG A 49 -0.92 -11.67 11.54
CA ARG A 49 0.06 -11.83 12.64
C ARG A 49 0.94 -13.07 12.48
N ASP A 50 0.41 -14.13 11.88
CA ASP A 50 1.06 -15.46 11.84
C ASP A 50 2.34 -15.51 10.96
N ARG A 51 2.64 -14.43 10.22
CA ARG A 51 3.85 -14.32 9.37
C ARG A 51 4.86 -13.26 9.79
N GLU A 52 4.58 -12.39 10.77
CA GLU A 52 5.53 -11.34 11.16
C GLU A 52 6.66 -11.87 12.08
N ASP A 53 6.46 -12.97 12.84
CA ASP A 53 7.52 -13.62 13.63
C ASP A 53 7.20 -15.11 13.87
N MET A 54 7.91 -16.03 13.20
CA MET A 54 7.98 -17.42 13.63
C MET A 54 8.76 -17.49 14.95
N ARG A 55 8.04 -17.39 16.07
CA ARG A 55 8.30 -17.99 17.38
C ARG A 55 7.15 -17.57 18.30
N ASP A 56 6.29 -18.53 18.62
CA ASP A 56 5.25 -18.48 19.67
C ASP A 56 3.82 -18.03 19.28
N LEU A 57 3.27 -18.51 18.16
CA LEU A 57 1.85 -18.87 18.15
C LEU A 57 1.59 -20.10 17.28
N ILE A 58 1.32 -21.22 17.94
CA ILE A 58 0.80 -22.44 17.31
C ILE A 58 -0.71 -22.23 17.14
N LEU A 59 -1.18 -21.98 15.92
CA LEU A 59 -2.58 -22.21 15.54
C LEU A 59 -2.71 -23.69 15.15
N THR A 60 -2.91 -24.57 16.13
CA THR A 60 -3.37 -25.94 15.83
C THR A 60 -4.80 -25.87 15.28
N THR A 61 -5.04 -26.60 14.19
CA THR A 61 -6.37 -26.93 13.66
C THR A 61 -7.28 -27.44 14.80
N THR A 62 -8.62 -27.37 14.76
CA THR A 62 -9.48 -28.11 13.81
C THR A 62 -10.98 -27.82 14.05
N LYS A 63 -11.78 -27.92 12.97
CA LYS A 63 -13.24 -28.17 12.82
C LYS A 63 -14.25 -27.49 13.75
N ILE A 64 -15.16 -26.71 13.15
CA ILE A 64 -16.38 -26.23 13.79
C ILE A 64 -17.59 -26.98 13.20
N ASN A 65 -18.07 -27.95 13.96
CA ASN A 65 -19.50 -28.29 14.09
C ASN A 65 -19.81 -28.97 15.45
N ASP A 66 -19.05 -28.65 16.50
CA ASP A 66 -19.45 -28.68 17.92
C ASP A 66 -18.37 -27.87 18.67
N VAL A 67 -18.81 -26.91 19.46
CA VAL A 67 -18.02 -25.73 19.90
C VAL A 67 -17.13 -26.09 21.09
N ASP A 68 -15.84 -25.78 21.00
CA ASP A 68 -15.09 -25.23 22.14
C ASP A 68 -14.17 -24.11 21.65
N ILE A 69 -14.69 -22.89 21.74
CA ILE A 69 -13.84 -21.70 21.80
C ILE A 69 -13.54 -21.49 23.29
N PHE A 70 -12.24 -21.40 23.58
CA PHE A 70 -11.58 -21.03 24.84
C PHE A 70 -11.11 -22.18 25.71
N ASP A 71 -9.80 -22.42 25.65
CA ASP A 71 -8.99 -22.36 26.84
C ASP A 71 -7.62 -21.77 26.49
N LYS A 72 -7.12 -20.86 27.35
CA LYS A 72 -5.89 -20.06 27.25
C LYS A 72 -6.02 -18.66 26.63
N VAL A 73 -6.71 -17.81 27.38
CA VAL A 73 -6.35 -16.37 27.48
C VAL A 73 -5.03 -16.18 28.26
N ASP A 74 -4.45 -17.24 28.84
CA ASP A 74 -3.34 -17.16 29.80
C ASP A 74 -1.93 -16.91 29.25
N VAL A 75 -1.71 -16.82 27.93
CA VAL A 75 -0.36 -16.58 27.39
C VAL A 75 -0.08 -15.09 27.10
N LEU A 76 -1.08 -14.22 27.21
CA LEU A 76 -0.89 -12.77 27.01
C LEU A 76 -0.21 -12.06 28.20
N ASN A 77 -0.06 -12.72 29.35
CA ASN A 77 0.45 -12.08 30.57
C ASN A 77 1.87 -12.49 30.98
N ASN A 78 2.58 -13.36 30.25
CA ASN A 78 3.91 -13.80 30.67
C ASN A 78 4.92 -13.82 29.52
N LYS A 79 5.48 -12.64 29.25
CA LYS A 79 6.93 -12.35 29.23
C LYS A 79 7.15 -10.97 28.63
N GLU A 80 8.10 -10.25 29.20
CA GLU A 80 8.50 -8.88 28.91
C GLU A 80 8.61 -8.57 27.40
N ASN A 81 7.52 -8.13 26.77
CA ASN A 81 7.53 -7.52 25.44
C ASN A 81 7.37 -6.01 25.59
N THR A 82 8.43 -5.37 26.06
CA THR A 82 8.49 -3.92 26.32
C THR A 82 8.52 -3.05 25.05
N LEU A 83 8.39 -3.63 23.85
CA LEU A 83 8.55 -2.87 22.59
C LEU A 83 7.27 -2.62 21.74
N TYR A 84 6.12 -3.28 21.96
CA TYR A 84 4.94 -3.04 21.09
C TYR A 84 3.54 -3.15 21.75
N PRO A 85 3.20 -2.29 22.74
CA PRO A 85 1.87 -2.33 23.39
C PRO A 85 0.69 -2.08 22.43
N GLN A 86 0.86 -1.16 21.47
CA GLN A 86 -0.22 -0.75 20.55
C GLN A 86 -0.65 -1.85 19.58
N LYS A 87 0.33 -2.60 19.02
CA LYS A 87 0.04 -3.71 18.10
C LYS A 87 -0.65 -4.87 18.82
N VAL A 88 -0.15 -5.24 20.01
CA VAL A 88 -0.73 -6.30 20.84
C VAL A 88 -2.17 -5.93 21.25
N GLY A 89 -2.42 -4.67 21.60
CA GLY A 89 -3.77 -4.15 21.85
C GLY A 89 -4.71 -4.35 20.67
N SER A 90 -4.29 -4.04 19.44
CA SER A 90 -5.12 -4.21 18.23
C SER A 90 -5.51 -5.67 17.97
N TYR A 91 -4.60 -6.63 18.22
CA TYR A 91 -4.91 -8.06 18.04
C TYR A 91 -5.89 -8.57 19.10
N ILE A 92 -5.71 -8.16 20.36
CA ILE A 92 -6.61 -8.52 21.45
C ILE A 92 -8.01 -7.96 21.17
N GLU A 93 -8.09 -6.71 20.76
CA GLU A 93 -9.36 -6.07 20.40
C GLU A 93 -10.03 -6.77 19.22
N SER A 94 -9.28 -7.10 18.16
CA SER A 94 -9.79 -7.87 17.03
C SER A 94 -10.30 -9.26 17.44
N LEU A 95 -9.60 -9.95 18.35
CA LEU A 95 -10.04 -11.24 18.87
C LEU A 95 -11.35 -11.11 19.65
N PHE A 96 -11.46 -10.14 20.56
CA PHE A 96 -12.71 -9.86 21.27
C PHE A 96 -13.86 -9.53 20.32
N ASN A 97 -13.60 -8.71 19.29
CA ASN A 97 -14.60 -8.35 18.30
C ASN A 97 -15.09 -9.55 17.48
N ILE A 98 -14.19 -10.47 17.08
CA ILE A 98 -14.56 -11.72 16.40
C ILE A 98 -15.41 -12.60 17.30
N VAL A 99 -14.97 -12.81 18.54
CA VAL A 99 -15.69 -13.64 19.53
C VAL A 99 -17.09 -13.11 19.76
N ASN A 100 -17.24 -11.79 19.90
CA ASN A 100 -18.54 -11.14 20.04
C ASN A 100 -19.41 -11.30 18.77
N CYS A 101 -18.81 -11.27 17.57
CA CYS A 101 -19.53 -11.55 16.33
C CYS A 101 -19.99 -13.01 16.21
N VAL A 102 -19.13 -13.97 16.56
CA VAL A 102 -19.43 -15.42 16.49
C VAL A 102 -20.56 -15.80 17.45
N ARG A 103 -20.58 -15.18 18.64
CA ARG A 103 -21.64 -15.40 19.65
C ARG A 103 -22.99 -14.82 19.24
N ASN A 104 -23.03 -13.95 18.23
CA ASN A 104 -24.28 -13.37 17.75
C ASN A 104 -24.94 -14.32 16.73
N THR A 105 -26.10 -14.85 17.09
CA THR A 105 -26.87 -15.80 16.27
C THR A 105 -27.18 -15.28 14.87
N LYS A 106 -27.27 -13.96 14.68
CA LYS A 106 -27.48 -13.31 13.37
C LYS A 106 -26.38 -13.63 12.35
N TYR A 107 -25.14 -13.85 12.81
CA TYR A 107 -24.00 -14.06 11.93
C TYR A 107 -23.57 -15.53 11.86
N LYS A 108 -24.22 -16.43 12.61
CA LYS A 108 -23.85 -17.86 12.72
C LYS A 108 -23.66 -18.54 11.36
N ASP A 109 -24.58 -18.30 10.43
CA ASP A 109 -24.55 -18.91 9.09
C ASP A 109 -23.41 -18.39 8.20
N LEU A 110 -22.89 -17.19 8.46
CA LEU A 110 -21.76 -16.63 7.71
C LEU A 110 -20.46 -17.39 8.03
N PHE A 111 -20.32 -17.92 9.24
CA PHE A 111 -19.13 -18.65 9.66
C PHE A 111 -19.02 -20.04 9.05
N PHE A 112 -20.16 -20.65 8.68
CA PHE A 112 -20.19 -21.99 8.10
C PHE A 112 -19.69 -22.03 6.64
N ARG A 113 -19.49 -20.87 6.00
CA ARG A 113 -19.13 -20.76 4.57
C ARG A 113 -17.81 -20.02 4.35
N ILE A 114 -16.87 -20.15 5.28
CA ILE A 114 -15.55 -19.54 5.15
C ILE A 114 -14.59 -20.56 4.53
N ASP A 115 -14.12 -20.24 3.33
CA ASP A 115 -13.02 -20.96 2.68
C ASP A 115 -11.71 -20.19 2.88
N LEU A 116 -10.71 -20.87 3.45
CA LEU A 116 -9.38 -20.31 3.64
C LEU A 116 -8.51 -20.69 2.44
N LYS A 117 -8.07 -19.69 1.67
CA LYS A 117 -7.11 -19.88 0.58
C LYS A 117 -5.80 -19.15 0.88
N LEU A 118 -4.72 -19.92 0.91
CA LEU A 118 -3.38 -19.35 1.03
C LEU A 118 -2.92 -18.87 -0.34
N LEU A 119 -2.67 -17.56 -0.47
CA LEU A 119 -2.07 -16.99 -1.67
C LEU A 119 -0.54 -16.91 -1.51
N ASN A 120 0.17 -17.24 -2.58
CA ASN A 120 1.61 -17.05 -2.66
C ASN A 120 1.92 -15.56 -2.88
N PRO A 121 3.01 -15.04 -2.29
CA PRO A 121 3.54 -13.74 -2.69
C PRO A 121 3.83 -13.72 -4.19
N ASP A 122 3.42 -12.66 -4.85
CA ASP A 122 3.72 -12.43 -6.26
C ASP A 122 4.78 -11.32 -6.34
N VAL A 123 5.96 -11.69 -6.85
CA VAL A 123 7.18 -10.90 -6.83
C VAL A 123 7.80 -10.88 -8.22
N VAL A 124 8.30 -9.71 -8.62
CA VAL A 124 9.07 -9.55 -9.86
C VAL A 124 10.29 -8.68 -9.59
N ILE A 125 11.42 -9.03 -10.22
CA ILE A 125 12.62 -8.19 -10.19
C ILE A 125 12.52 -7.23 -11.38
N GLN A 126 12.47 -5.93 -11.09
CA GLN A 126 12.37 -4.90 -12.13
C GLN A 126 13.61 -4.03 -12.16
N PRO A 127 14.16 -3.78 -13.37
CA PRO A 127 15.25 -2.82 -13.53
C PRO A 127 14.71 -1.40 -13.31
N ILE A 128 15.50 -0.60 -12.62
CA ILE A 128 15.23 0.81 -12.37
C ILE A 128 16.26 1.62 -13.16
N LEU A 129 15.76 2.50 -14.01
CA LEU A 129 16.57 3.39 -14.84
C LEU A 129 17.34 4.38 -13.97
N PRO A 130 18.50 4.88 -14.46
CA PRO A 130 19.26 5.92 -13.79
C PRO A 130 18.39 7.09 -13.35
N TRP A 131 18.67 7.62 -12.16
CA TRP A 131 17.92 8.71 -11.54
C TRP A 131 17.86 9.94 -12.45
N ASN A 132 19.01 10.34 -12.99
CA ASN A 132 19.15 11.50 -13.86
C ASN A 132 18.28 11.38 -15.13
N GLY A 133 18.26 10.20 -15.76
CA GLY A 133 17.44 9.94 -16.95
C GLY A 133 15.92 9.98 -16.72
N ILE A 134 15.47 10.04 -15.46
CA ILE A 134 14.07 10.32 -15.12
C ILE A 134 13.89 11.78 -14.72
N VAL A 135 14.71 12.30 -13.81
CA VAL A 135 14.54 13.64 -13.25
C VAL A 135 14.77 14.73 -14.28
N GLU A 136 15.77 14.59 -15.16
CA GLU A 136 16.06 15.57 -16.22
C GLU A 136 14.86 15.80 -17.15
N LYS A 137 13.93 14.85 -17.26
CA LYS A 137 12.70 15.01 -18.06
C LYS A 137 11.73 16.06 -17.49
N PHE A 138 11.92 16.44 -16.23
CA PHE A 138 11.07 17.38 -15.49
C PHE A 138 11.80 18.68 -15.14
N LEU A 139 13.03 18.85 -15.62
CA LEU A 139 13.83 20.07 -15.46
C LEU A 139 13.94 20.76 -16.82
N ASP A 140 14.00 22.08 -16.83
CA ASP A 140 14.03 22.84 -18.08
C ASP A 140 15.46 22.91 -18.66
N HIS A 141 16.49 22.89 -17.80
CA HIS A 141 17.89 23.00 -18.22
C HIS A 141 18.88 22.08 -17.46
N GLU A 142 19.91 21.57 -18.16
CA GLU A 142 20.94 20.67 -17.58
C GLU A 142 21.70 21.31 -16.39
N LYS A 143 21.92 22.63 -16.42
CA LYS A 143 22.53 23.37 -15.30
C LYS A 143 21.64 23.44 -14.05
N GLU A 144 20.34 23.19 -14.18
CA GLU A 144 19.41 23.11 -13.05
C GLU A 144 19.53 21.76 -12.35
N TYR A 145 19.97 20.71 -13.06
CA TYR A 145 20.09 19.37 -12.48
C TYR A 145 21.13 19.31 -11.36
N GLU A 146 22.34 19.85 -11.57
CA GLU A 146 23.39 19.83 -10.55
C GLU A 146 22.97 20.57 -9.28
N GLY A 147 22.43 21.79 -9.43
CA GLY A 147 21.93 22.58 -8.30
C GLY A 147 20.74 21.93 -7.60
N PHE A 148 19.82 21.34 -8.36
CA PHE A 148 18.70 20.57 -7.81
C PHE A 148 19.18 19.35 -7.01
N MET A 149 20.17 18.63 -7.52
CA MET A 149 20.72 17.44 -6.86
C MET A 149 21.41 17.83 -5.54
N GLU A 150 22.19 18.91 -5.54
CA GLU A 150 22.79 19.46 -4.31
C GLU A 150 21.73 19.81 -3.26
N GLU A 151 20.63 20.46 -3.66
CA GLU A 151 19.53 20.80 -2.76
C GLU A 151 18.83 19.54 -2.21
N CYS A 152 18.52 18.57 -3.09
CA CYS A 152 17.91 17.30 -2.69
C CYS A 152 18.75 16.53 -1.66
N LEU A 153 20.08 16.54 -1.80
CA LEU A 153 20.98 15.84 -0.88
C LEU A 153 21.13 16.51 0.49
N LYS A 154 20.72 17.77 0.64
CA LYS A 154 20.62 18.43 1.95
C LYS A 154 19.54 17.78 2.83
N ASP A 155 18.49 17.22 2.24
CA ASP A 155 17.48 16.47 2.99
C ASP A 155 17.98 15.03 3.30
N PRO A 156 18.23 14.69 4.59
CA PRO A 156 18.68 13.35 4.97
C PRO A 156 17.67 12.25 4.63
N THR A 157 16.38 12.57 4.57
CA THR A 157 15.30 11.64 4.19
C THR A 157 15.37 11.28 2.72
N ILE A 158 15.56 12.27 1.85
CA ILE A 158 15.75 12.05 0.41
C ILE A 158 17.03 11.23 0.19
N ARG A 159 18.14 11.65 0.81
CA ARG A 159 19.42 10.93 0.75
C ARG A 159 19.29 9.46 1.16
N TYR A 160 18.58 9.18 2.26
CA TYR A 160 18.33 7.81 2.71
C TYR A 160 17.51 7.00 1.71
N ARG A 161 16.48 7.60 1.11
CA ARG A 161 15.61 6.92 0.13
C ARG A 161 16.36 6.64 -1.17
N LEU A 162 17.19 7.57 -1.64
CA LEU A 162 18.07 7.38 -2.80
C LEU A 162 18.98 6.17 -2.60
N LYS A 163 19.72 6.13 -1.48
CA LYS A 163 20.57 4.97 -1.13
C LYS A 163 19.80 3.66 -1.10
N ARG A 164 18.55 3.67 -0.61
CA ARG A 164 17.72 2.46 -0.54
C ARG A 164 17.25 1.96 -1.91
N VAL A 165 17.02 2.87 -2.86
CA VAL A 165 16.52 2.53 -4.20
C VAL A 165 17.66 2.17 -5.15
N TYR A 166 18.75 2.94 -5.12
CA TYR A 166 19.86 2.87 -6.08
C TYR A 166 21.14 2.26 -5.52
N GLY A 167 21.23 2.02 -4.21
CA GLY A 167 22.43 1.49 -3.54
C GLY A 167 23.44 2.56 -3.11
N GLY A 168 23.38 3.76 -3.70
CA GLY A 168 24.28 4.88 -3.40
C GLY A 168 23.68 6.23 -3.80
N VAL A 169 24.45 7.30 -3.58
CA VAL A 169 24.10 8.68 -3.98
C VAL A 169 25.13 9.30 -4.92
N ASP A 170 26.12 8.52 -5.35
CA ASP A 170 27.21 8.98 -6.20
C ASP A 170 27.08 8.30 -7.58
N ALA A 171 28.07 7.52 -8.01
CA ALA A 171 28.05 6.84 -9.30
C ALA A 171 26.86 5.86 -9.46
N GLU A 172 26.34 5.32 -8.36
CA GLU A 172 25.24 4.35 -8.36
C GLU A 172 23.91 4.95 -8.81
N LEU A 173 23.69 6.25 -8.62
CA LEU A 173 22.47 6.93 -9.10
C LEU A 173 22.38 6.95 -10.62
N ASN A 174 23.54 6.95 -11.29
CA ASN A 174 23.66 7.02 -12.73
C ASN A 174 23.71 5.62 -13.38
N CYS A 175 23.53 4.56 -12.58
CA CYS A 175 23.54 3.18 -13.03
C CYS A 175 22.13 2.58 -13.00
N VAL A 176 21.88 1.62 -13.89
CA VAL A 176 20.68 0.77 -13.79
C VAL A 176 20.78 -0.07 -12.52
N SER A 177 19.77 0.02 -11.66
CA SER A 177 19.63 -0.83 -10.47
C SER A 177 18.53 -1.87 -10.69
N SER A 178 18.35 -2.79 -9.73
CA SER A 178 17.30 -3.81 -9.79
C SER A 178 16.62 -3.90 -8.44
N ASN A 179 15.28 -3.86 -8.45
CA ASN A 179 14.47 -3.88 -7.25
C ASN A 179 13.42 -4.99 -7.32
N GLU A 180 13.23 -5.67 -6.20
CA GLU A 180 12.11 -6.58 -6.00
C GLU A 180 10.82 -5.76 -5.80
N MET A 181 9.85 -6.02 -6.66
CA MET A 181 8.52 -5.45 -6.64
C MET A 181 7.52 -6.49 -6.18
N TYR A 182 6.60 -6.09 -5.31
CA TYR A 182 5.66 -7.00 -4.67
C TYR A 182 4.24 -6.63 -5.05
N LEU A 183 3.46 -7.62 -5.50
CA LEU A 183 2.01 -7.43 -5.62
C LEU A 183 1.45 -7.38 -4.20
N HIS A 184 0.96 -6.22 -3.82
CA HIS A 184 0.39 -6.04 -2.49
C HIS A 184 -0.81 -6.96 -2.28
N ALA A 185 -1.06 -7.33 -1.02
CA ALA A 185 -2.07 -8.32 -0.65
C ALA A 185 -3.48 -7.95 -1.16
N GLU A 186 -3.83 -6.65 -1.14
CA GLU A 186 -5.08 -6.12 -1.69
C GLU A 186 -5.28 -6.55 -3.14
N LEU A 187 -4.24 -6.39 -3.96
CA LEU A 187 -4.29 -6.62 -5.40
C LEU A 187 -4.10 -8.10 -5.73
N ASN A 188 -3.28 -8.82 -4.96
CA ASN A 188 -3.14 -10.27 -5.09
C ASN A 188 -4.47 -10.97 -4.81
N LEU A 189 -5.18 -10.54 -3.75
CA LEU A 189 -6.53 -11.03 -3.49
C LEU A 189 -7.48 -10.65 -4.62
N LEU A 190 -7.54 -9.36 -4.99
CA LEU A 190 -8.43 -8.86 -6.04
C LEU A 190 -8.27 -9.65 -7.34
N THR A 191 -7.04 -9.72 -7.87
CA THR A 191 -6.75 -10.43 -9.13
C THR A 191 -7.09 -11.92 -9.06
N SER A 192 -6.96 -12.55 -7.89
CA SER A 192 -7.33 -13.97 -7.71
C SER A 192 -8.84 -14.23 -7.77
N VAL A 193 -9.67 -13.22 -7.47
CA VAL A 193 -11.14 -13.35 -7.43
C VAL A 193 -11.87 -12.59 -8.54
N MET A 194 -11.20 -11.71 -9.29
CA MET A 194 -11.82 -10.92 -10.36
C MET A 194 -12.45 -11.74 -11.49
N ASN A 195 -12.04 -13.00 -11.66
CA ASN A 195 -12.58 -13.91 -12.69
C ASN A 195 -13.72 -14.80 -12.17
N HIS A 196 -14.10 -14.66 -10.90
CA HIS A 196 -15.20 -15.43 -10.34
C HIS A 196 -16.56 -14.80 -10.70
N GLU A 197 -17.62 -15.61 -10.68
CA GLU A 197 -19.00 -15.18 -11.00
C GLU A 197 -19.64 -14.29 -9.91
N GLU A 198 -18.92 -13.97 -8.82
CA GLU A 198 -19.50 -13.24 -7.71
C GLU A 198 -19.80 -11.78 -8.08
N LYS A 199 -21.03 -11.34 -7.73
CA LYS A 199 -21.54 -10.01 -8.07
C LYS A 199 -21.00 -8.88 -7.21
N ARG A 200 -20.28 -9.18 -6.13
CA ARG A 200 -19.75 -8.20 -5.18
C ARG A 200 -18.53 -8.75 -4.46
N ILE A 201 -17.41 -8.04 -4.54
CA ILE A 201 -16.16 -8.36 -3.87
C ILE A 201 -15.95 -7.35 -2.73
N PHE A 202 -15.70 -7.82 -1.51
CA PHE A 202 -15.27 -6.98 -0.39
C PHE A 202 -13.89 -7.42 0.09
N ILE A 203 -12.91 -6.52 0.01
CA ILE A 203 -11.53 -6.76 0.41
C ILE A 203 -11.30 -6.14 1.78
N ALA A 204 -10.99 -6.96 2.76
CA ALA A 204 -10.56 -6.51 4.07
C ALA A 204 -9.05 -6.65 4.22
N VAL A 205 -8.37 -5.60 4.65
CA VAL A 205 -6.91 -5.60 4.89
C VAL A 205 -6.55 -5.03 6.25
N SER A 206 -5.51 -5.58 6.86
CA SER A 206 -5.01 -5.22 8.19
C SER A 206 -4.20 -3.90 8.20
N LYS A 207 -3.73 -3.46 7.03
CA LYS A 207 -3.00 -2.20 6.84
C LYS A 207 -3.73 -1.36 5.79
N LYS A 208 -3.58 -0.03 5.87
CA LYS A 208 -4.18 0.88 4.90
C LYS A 208 -3.61 0.62 3.50
N CYS A 209 -4.50 0.62 2.52
CA CYS A 209 -4.19 0.53 1.11
C CYS A 209 -3.19 1.62 0.69
N CYS A 210 -2.15 1.24 -0.05
CA CYS A 210 -1.21 2.22 -0.61
C CYS A 210 -1.89 3.03 -1.73
N TYR A 211 -1.32 4.18 -2.09
CA TYR A 211 -1.91 5.07 -3.11
C TYR A 211 -2.16 4.35 -4.45
N LEU A 212 -1.19 3.56 -4.95
CA LEU A 212 -1.34 2.85 -6.22
C LEU A 212 -2.34 1.69 -6.16
N CYS A 213 -2.40 0.97 -5.04
CA CYS A 213 -3.40 -0.08 -4.86
C CYS A 213 -4.81 0.51 -4.93
N GLU A 214 -5.04 1.64 -4.28
CA GLU A 214 -6.34 2.29 -4.34
C GLU A 214 -6.66 2.88 -5.70
N LEU A 215 -5.67 3.50 -6.35
CA LEU A 215 -5.83 4.01 -7.71
C LEU A 215 -6.23 2.88 -8.66
N TYR A 216 -5.63 1.69 -8.52
CA TYR A 216 -5.98 0.50 -9.30
C TYR A 216 -7.38 -0.02 -8.96
N ILE A 217 -7.72 -0.15 -7.68
CA ILE A 217 -9.05 -0.60 -7.24
C ILE A 217 -10.13 0.33 -7.79
N ARG A 218 -9.92 1.65 -7.73
CA ARG A 218 -10.83 2.64 -8.29
C ARG A 218 -10.94 2.53 -9.80
N TYR A 219 -9.81 2.36 -10.50
CA TYR A 219 -9.82 2.10 -11.94
C TYR A 219 -10.69 0.87 -12.29
N VAL A 220 -10.52 -0.23 -11.56
CA VAL A 220 -11.33 -1.44 -11.74
C VAL A 220 -12.81 -1.21 -11.43
N GLN A 221 -13.12 -0.41 -10.41
CA GLN A 221 -14.49 -0.08 -10.03
C GLN A 221 -15.18 0.87 -11.01
N GLU A 222 -14.57 2.02 -11.29
CA GLU A 222 -15.16 3.15 -12.02
C GLU A 222 -15.06 2.98 -13.53
N ILE A 223 -13.93 2.47 -14.04
CA ILE A 223 -13.68 2.36 -15.49
C ILE A 223 -14.08 0.98 -16.01
N LYS A 224 -13.78 -0.08 -15.26
CA LYS A 224 -14.09 -1.46 -15.69
C LYS A 224 -15.42 -1.98 -15.15
N GLY A 225 -16.08 -1.26 -14.23
CA GLY A 225 -17.44 -1.56 -13.77
C GLY A 225 -17.55 -2.71 -12.77
N TYR A 226 -16.45 -3.13 -12.14
CA TYR A 226 -16.50 -4.19 -11.13
C TYR A 226 -17.07 -3.69 -9.80
N ASN A 227 -17.91 -4.48 -9.15
CA ASN A 227 -18.46 -4.17 -7.84
C ASN A 227 -17.50 -4.57 -6.71
N VAL A 228 -16.42 -3.80 -6.55
CA VAL A 228 -15.38 -4.01 -5.54
C VAL A 228 -15.51 -2.94 -4.45
N ALA A 229 -15.40 -3.36 -3.19
CA ALA A 229 -15.29 -2.47 -2.04
C ALA A 229 -14.10 -2.89 -1.17
N VAL A 230 -13.44 -1.93 -0.51
CA VAL A 230 -12.23 -2.19 0.30
C VAL A 230 -12.34 -1.56 1.67
N SER A 231 -11.92 -2.28 2.71
CA SER A 231 -11.86 -1.74 4.07
C SER A 231 -10.78 -0.67 4.19
N GLY A 232 -11.08 0.47 4.82
CA GLY A 232 -10.06 1.45 5.17
C GLY A 232 -9.72 2.47 4.05
N SER A 233 -10.59 2.64 3.05
CA SER A 233 -10.53 3.77 2.10
C SER A 233 -10.81 5.10 2.83
N HIS A 234 -9.78 5.68 3.44
CA HIS A 234 -9.89 6.94 4.20
C HIS A 234 -9.24 8.12 3.47
N LYS A 235 -9.73 9.32 3.78
CA LYS A 235 -9.24 10.64 3.31
C LYS A 235 -7.85 11.05 3.85
N SER A 236 -7.10 10.13 4.47
CA SER A 236 -5.74 10.41 4.94
C SER A 236 -4.74 10.26 3.78
N LEU A 237 -3.71 11.10 3.73
CA LEU A 237 -2.60 11.00 2.77
C LEU A 237 -2.06 9.56 2.70
N LYS A 238 -2.13 8.96 1.51
CA LYS A 238 -1.73 7.57 1.28
C LYS A 238 -0.28 7.49 0.91
N LYS A 239 0.40 6.51 1.51
CA LYS A 239 1.79 6.21 1.23
C LYS A 239 1.91 5.66 -0.18
N LEU A 240 2.82 6.24 -0.96
CA LEU A 240 3.29 5.62 -2.19
C LEU A 240 4.28 4.51 -1.82
N CYS A 241 4.25 3.38 -2.52
CA CYS A 241 5.17 2.26 -2.28
C CYS A 241 6.05 2.07 -3.50
N SER A 242 7.37 2.23 -3.35
CA SER A 242 8.32 2.03 -4.45
C SER A 242 8.57 0.56 -4.78
N ARG A 243 8.17 -0.37 -3.89
CA ARG A 243 8.27 -1.82 -4.07
C ARG A 243 6.91 -2.44 -4.42
N TRP A 244 6.18 -1.77 -5.32
CA TRP A 244 4.84 -2.18 -5.73
C TRP A 244 4.90 -2.82 -7.11
N LYS A 245 4.26 -3.97 -7.32
CA LYS A 245 4.11 -4.64 -8.61
C LYS A 245 2.76 -4.28 -9.23
N LEU A 246 2.77 -3.97 -10.52
CA LEU A 246 1.60 -3.74 -11.35
C LEU A 246 0.84 -5.06 -11.58
N PRO A 247 -0.50 -5.12 -11.39
CA PRO A 247 -1.29 -6.28 -11.76
C PRO A 247 -1.21 -6.59 -13.25
N ASP A 248 -1.18 -7.88 -13.62
CA ASP A 248 -1.18 -8.29 -15.02
C ASP A 248 -2.53 -8.02 -15.70
N THR A 249 -3.62 -8.10 -14.94
CA THR A 249 -4.95 -7.72 -15.39
C THR A 249 -5.02 -6.21 -15.67
N PHE A 250 -5.46 -5.82 -16.87
CA PHE A 250 -5.52 -4.41 -17.31
C PHE A 250 -4.20 -3.64 -17.23
N LYS A 251 -3.06 -4.37 -17.22
CA LYS A 251 -1.72 -3.81 -17.03
C LYS A 251 -1.46 -2.60 -17.91
N LYS A 252 -1.68 -2.74 -19.22
CA LYS A 252 -1.37 -1.71 -20.21
C LYS A 252 -2.24 -0.48 -20.03
N GLU A 253 -3.55 -0.67 -19.91
CA GLU A 253 -4.49 0.45 -19.81
C GLU A 253 -4.36 1.21 -18.48
N PHE A 254 -4.14 0.49 -17.38
CA PHE A 254 -3.91 1.12 -16.09
C PHE A 254 -2.56 1.85 -16.05
N MET A 255 -1.50 1.28 -16.64
CA MET A 255 -0.19 1.91 -16.66
C MET A 255 -0.24 3.29 -17.32
N SER A 256 -0.89 3.42 -18.49
CA SER A 256 -1.06 4.72 -19.14
C SER A 256 -1.83 5.72 -18.27
N TYR A 257 -2.84 5.26 -17.54
CA TYR A 257 -3.60 6.08 -16.59
C TYR A 257 -2.73 6.53 -15.40
N ALA A 258 -1.98 5.62 -14.80
CA ALA A 258 -1.18 5.88 -13.61
C ALA A 258 0.12 6.66 -13.90
N GLN A 259 0.67 6.57 -15.12
CA GLN A 259 1.85 7.34 -15.54
C GLN A 259 1.60 8.86 -15.42
N LEU A 260 0.43 9.34 -15.86
CA LEU A 260 0.07 10.76 -15.76
C LEU A 260 0.03 11.24 -14.30
N GLU A 261 -0.44 10.39 -13.39
CA GLU A 261 -0.48 10.71 -11.97
C GLU A 261 0.93 10.73 -11.35
N LEU A 262 1.81 9.82 -11.75
CA LEU A 262 3.21 9.83 -11.29
C LEU A 262 3.95 11.07 -11.81
N ASP A 263 3.76 11.43 -13.07
CA ASP A 263 4.41 12.59 -13.68
C ASP A 263 4.04 13.88 -12.95
N ARG A 264 2.75 14.07 -12.64
CA ARG A 264 2.28 15.20 -11.84
C ARG A 264 2.90 15.25 -10.45
N ILE A 265 3.02 14.10 -9.78
CA ILE A 265 3.65 14.03 -8.45
C ILE A 265 5.13 14.44 -8.54
N ILE A 266 5.86 13.93 -9.53
CA ILE A 266 7.28 14.24 -9.70
C ILE A 266 7.46 15.72 -10.02
N GLU A 267 6.72 16.25 -10.99
CA GLU A 267 6.77 17.65 -11.39
C GLU A 267 6.47 18.59 -10.21
N TYR A 268 5.44 18.28 -9.44
CA TYR A 268 5.07 19.04 -8.25
C TYR A 268 6.19 19.07 -7.19
N GLU A 269 6.74 17.90 -6.86
CA GLU A 269 7.77 17.81 -5.83
C GLU A 269 9.09 18.46 -6.28
N ILE A 270 9.43 18.38 -7.57
CA ILE A 270 10.59 19.08 -8.14
C ILE A 270 10.40 20.59 -8.02
N LYS A 271 9.24 21.12 -8.39
CA LYS A 271 8.91 22.55 -8.26
C LYS A 271 9.03 23.04 -6.82
N LEU A 272 8.60 22.25 -5.83
CA LEU A 272 8.77 22.60 -4.42
C LEU A 272 10.24 22.68 -3.99
N CYS A 273 11.11 21.84 -4.55
CA CYS A 273 12.54 21.88 -4.27
C CYS A 273 13.25 23.04 -4.97
N THR A 274 12.77 23.50 -6.13
CA THR A 274 13.41 24.58 -6.91
C THR A 274 12.88 25.97 -6.57
N GLU A 275 11.61 26.11 -6.18
CA GLU A 275 10.92 27.38 -5.92
C GLU A 275 10.08 27.33 -4.63
N PRO A 276 10.70 27.31 -3.44
CA PRO A 276 10.00 27.10 -2.17
C PRO A 276 9.02 28.23 -1.80
N ASP A 277 9.20 29.44 -2.33
CA ASP A 277 8.27 30.57 -2.10
C ASP A 277 6.93 30.39 -2.82
N SER A 278 6.82 29.39 -3.71
CA SER A 278 5.58 29.03 -4.43
C SER A 278 4.70 28.02 -3.66
N GLU A 279 5.07 27.62 -2.44
CA GLU A 279 4.45 26.52 -1.70
C GLU A 279 2.92 26.67 -1.57
N SER A 280 2.40 27.89 -1.38
CA SER A 280 0.96 28.17 -1.32
C SER A 280 0.25 27.98 -2.67
N GLU A 281 0.84 28.44 -3.78
CA GLU A 281 0.26 28.33 -5.13
C GLU A 281 0.33 26.89 -5.65
N CYS A 282 1.43 26.19 -5.35
CA CYS A 282 1.62 24.80 -5.67
C CYS A 282 0.63 23.91 -4.89
N ILE A 283 0.50 24.08 -3.56
CA ILE A 283 -0.44 23.30 -2.75
C ILE A 283 -1.89 23.52 -3.22
N GLU A 284 -2.28 24.76 -3.52
CA GLU A 284 -3.61 25.04 -4.09
C GLU A 284 -3.80 24.37 -5.45
N ALA A 285 -2.82 24.39 -6.36
CA ALA A 285 -2.94 23.71 -7.65
C ALA A 285 -3.00 22.17 -7.53
N TYR A 286 -2.24 21.58 -6.60
CA TYR A 286 -2.25 20.14 -6.33
C TYR A 286 -3.56 19.67 -5.70
N LEU A 287 -4.09 20.44 -4.74
CA LEU A 287 -5.38 20.16 -4.10
C LEU A 287 -6.57 20.50 -5.01
N ASN A 288 -6.47 21.55 -5.84
CA ASN A 288 -7.53 21.96 -6.77
C ASN A 288 -7.48 21.24 -8.13
N SER A 289 -6.50 20.35 -8.33
CA SER A 289 -6.52 19.42 -9.46
C SER A 289 -7.88 18.71 -9.49
N PRO A 290 -8.55 18.57 -10.66
CA PRO A 290 -9.86 17.94 -10.77
C PRO A 290 -9.91 16.49 -10.26
N PHE A 291 -8.75 15.94 -9.86
CA PHE A 291 -8.56 14.63 -9.28
C PHE A 291 -8.27 14.62 -7.76
N TYR A 292 -8.26 15.74 -7.05
CA TYR A 292 -8.36 15.74 -5.58
C TYR A 292 -9.79 16.01 -5.11
N HIS A 293 -10.59 16.74 -5.91
CA HIS A 293 -11.93 17.20 -5.56
C HIS A 293 -13.11 16.45 -6.19
N ASN A 294 -12.85 15.40 -6.99
CA ASN A 294 -13.88 14.41 -7.31
C ASN A 294 -13.85 13.19 -6.35
N PHE A 295 -13.26 13.32 -5.15
CA PHE A 295 -13.02 12.25 -4.16
C PHE A 295 -13.37 12.62 -2.70
#